data_AF-A0A368GWD0-F1
#
_entry.id   AF-A0A368GWD0-F1
#
_cell.length_a   1.000
_cell.length_b   1.000
_cell.length_c   1.000
_cell.angle_alpha   90.00
_cell.angle_beta   90.00
_cell.angle_gamma   90.00
#
_symmetry.space_group_name_H-M   'P 1'
#
loop_
_entity.id
_entity.type
_entity.pdbx_description
1 polymer ?
#
loop_
_entity_poly.entity_id
_entity_poly.type
_entity_poly.pdbx_seq_one_letter_code
_entity_poly.pdbx_strand_id
1 'polypeptide(L)'
;MLLLITLIVAASAAGDKGEQELTGHALVDYVRTHQNLFEVEESEKNNERMKYLMPMDFALRPRDEDRIKVVVDRKLPESFNPLLGDDYFAYCRDIIKHIRDQSRCACGECYNSRLFDKLSCSSNYS
;
A
#
# COMPACT_ATOMS: atom_id res chain seq x y z
N MET A 1 -43.36 8.87 -36.11
CA MET A 1 -43.11 7.87 -35.04
C MET A 1 -41.89 6.97 -35.30
N LEU A 2 -41.62 6.54 -36.54
CA LEU A 2 -40.44 5.71 -36.86
C LEU A 2 -39.09 6.40 -36.59
N LEU A 3 -38.99 7.73 -36.85
CA LEU A 3 -37.77 8.51 -36.61
C LEU A 3 -37.39 8.65 -35.12
N LEU A 4 -38.37 8.59 -34.22
CA LEU A 4 -38.16 8.65 -32.77
C LEU A 4 -37.64 7.31 -32.24
N ILE A 5 -38.12 6.19 -32.80
CA ILE A 5 -37.70 4.85 -32.39
C ILE A 5 -36.25 4.59 -32.81
N THR A 6 -35.82 5.06 -33.99
CA THR A 6 -34.42 4.93 -34.45
C THR A 6 -33.44 5.73 -33.59
N LEU A 7 -33.83 6.89 -33.09
CA LEU A 7 -33.02 7.72 -32.18
C LEU A 7 -32.84 7.07 -30.81
N ILE A 8 -33.89 6.43 -30.28
CA ILE A 8 -33.84 5.74 -28.99
C ILE A 8 -32.96 4.48 -29.09
N VAL A 9 -33.05 3.73 -30.20
CA VAL A 9 -32.22 2.53 -30.42
C VAL A 9 -30.73 2.89 -30.59
N ALA A 10 -30.43 3.99 -31.31
CA ALA A 10 -29.05 4.48 -31.43
C ALA A 10 -28.49 4.99 -30.10
N ALA A 11 -29.32 5.63 -29.26
CA ALA A 11 -28.93 6.08 -27.92
C ALA A 11 -28.69 4.89 -26.95
N SER A 12 -29.46 3.81 -27.07
CA SER A 12 -29.26 2.60 -26.25
C SER A 12 -28.05 1.77 -26.65
N ALA A 13 -27.57 1.89 -27.90
CA ALA A 13 -26.34 1.20 -28.35
C ALA A 13 -25.05 1.90 -27.89
N ALA A 14 -25.14 3.15 -27.41
CA ALA A 14 -24.00 3.91 -26.88
C ALA A 14 -23.71 3.63 -25.38
N GLY A 15 -24.52 2.77 -24.75
CA GLY A 15 -24.52 2.52 -23.31
C GLY A 15 -23.73 1.30 -22.84
N ASP A 16 -23.01 0.61 -23.72
CA ASP A 16 -22.21 -0.57 -23.36
C ASP A 16 -20.71 -0.27 -23.56
N LYS A 17 -20.24 0.77 -22.87
CA LYS A 17 -18.80 0.91 -22.61
C LYS A 17 -18.50 0.01 -21.42
N GLY A 18 -18.23 -1.26 -21.69
CA GLY A 18 -17.55 -2.10 -20.71
C GLY A 18 -16.36 -1.29 -20.17
N GLU A 19 -16.34 -1.05 -18.86
CA GLU A 19 -15.23 -0.35 -18.19
C GLU A 19 -13.96 -1.12 -18.54
N GLN A 20 -13.22 -0.61 -19.52
CA GLN A 20 -11.93 -1.17 -19.89
C GLN A 20 -11.01 -0.92 -18.70
N GLU A 21 -10.51 -2.02 -18.13
CA GLU A 21 -9.57 -1.96 -17.03
C GLU A 21 -8.32 -1.16 -17.48
N LEU A 22 -8.13 0.01 -16.87
CA LEU A 22 -6.96 0.84 -17.11
C LEU A 22 -5.73 0.12 -16.55
N THR A 23 -4.82 -0.27 -17.44
CA THR A 23 -3.58 -0.97 -17.09
C THR A 23 -2.38 -0.31 -17.76
N GLY A 24 -1.18 -0.58 -17.23
CA GLY A 24 0.08 -0.06 -17.78
C GLY A 24 0.09 1.46 -17.91
N HIS A 25 0.57 1.96 -19.05
CA HIS A 25 0.73 3.40 -19.32
C HIS A 25 -0.55 4.22 -19.14
N ALA A 26 -1.69 3.70 -19.58
CA ALA A 26 -2.97 4.39 -19.49
C ALA A 26 -3.39 4.64 -18.04
N LEU A 27 -3.06 3.71 -17.14
CA LEU A 27 -3.28 3.87 -15.71
C LEU A 27 -2.35 4.95 -15.12
N VAL A 28 -1.07 4.95 -15.52
CA VAL A 28 -0.10 5.95 -15.03
C VAL A 28 -0.52 7.37 -15.45
N ASP A 29 -0.90 7.55 -16.71
CA ASP A 29 -1.35 8.85 -17.22
C ASP A 29 -2.63 9.30 -16.53
N TYR A 30 -3.57 8.39 -16.30
CA TYR A 30 -4.79 8.67 -15.56
C TYR A 30 -4.47 9.13 -14.12
N VAL A 31 -3.65 8.38 -13.38
CA VAL A 31 -3.34 8.72 -11.98
C VAL A 31 -2.59 10.05 -11.92
N ARG A 32 -1.62 10.30 -12.81
CA ARG A 32 -0.85 11.54 -12.85
C ARG A 32 -1.73 12.77 -13.14
N THR A 33 -2.79 12.61 -13.92
CA THR A 33 -3.70 13.71 -14.26
C THR A 33 -4.76 13.97 -13.19
N HIS A 34 -5.10 12.96 -12.38
CA HIS A 34 -6.21 13.04 -11.41
C HIS A 34 -5.75 13.15 -9.94
N GLN A 35 -4.46 12.96 -9.66
CA GLN A 35 -3.92 13.12 -8.31
C GLN A 35 -2.60 13.91 -8.34
N ASN A 36 -2.31 14.67 -7.28
CA ASN A 36 -1.07 15.41 -7.10
C ASN A 36 -0.35 15.19 -5.75
N LEU A 37 -0.75 14.18 -4.97
CA LEU A 37 -0.15 13.81 -3.67
C LEU A 37 1.12 12.96 -3.79
N PHE A 38 1.34 12.30 -4.93
CA PHE A 38 2.52 11.45 -5.17
C PHE A 38 2.86 11.36 -6.66
N GLU A 39 4.13 11.13 -6.96
CA GLU A 39 4.59 10.89 -8.32
C GLU A 39 4.42 9.42 -8.72
N VAL A 40 4.16 9.18 -10.01
CA VAL A 40 3.94 7.83 -10.56
C VAL A 40 4.80 7.63 -11.80
N GLU A 41 5.43 6.46 -11.88
CA GLU A 41 6.28 6.03 -12.98
C GLU A 41 6.04 4.55 -13.31
N GLU A 42 5.97 4.24 -14.60
CA GLU A 42 5.98 2.88 -15.13
C GLU A 42 7.42 2.46 -15.46
N SER A 43 7.85 1.28 -15.01
CA SER A 43 9.14 0.72 -15.42
C SER A 43 9.07 -0.80 -15.51
N GLU A 44 9.90 -1.39 -16.38
CA GLU A 44 10.00 -2.86 -16.52
C GLU A 44 10.38 -3.52 -15.19
N LYS A 45 11.31 -2.90 -14.45
CA LYS A 45 11.72 -3.34 -13.12
C LYS A 45 10.54 -3.40 -12.14
N ASN A 46 9.64 -2.42 -12.16
CA ASN A 46 8.44 -2.42 -11.31
C ASN A 46 7.51 -3.55 -11.71
N ASN A 47 7.26 -3.73 -13.01
CA ASN A 47 6.40 -4.80 -13.53
C ASN A 47 6.94 -6.20 -13.20
N GLU A 48 8.26 -6.40 -13.25
CA GLU A 48 8.87 -7.65 -12.79
C GLU A 48 8.72 -7.84 -11.28
N ARG A 49 8.96 -6.80 -10.48
CA ARG A 49 8.87 -6.89 -9.01
C ARG A 49 7.46 -7.21 -8.54
N MET A 50 6.43 -6.67 -9.19
CA MET A 50 5.02 -6.96 -8.88
C MET A 50 4.70 -8.45 -8.89
N LYS A 51 5.36 -9.25 -9.74
CA LYS A 51 5.13 -10.71 -9.85
C LYS A 51 5.53 -11.49 -8.58
N TYR A 52 6.39 -10.91 -7.74
CA TYR A 52 6.92 -11.55 -6.54
C TYR A 52 6.34 -10.94 -5.25
N LEU A 53 5.42 -9.97 -5.36
CA LEU A 53 4.73 -9.42 -4.20
C LEU A 53 3.72 -10.42 -3.63
N MET A 54 3.40 -10.24 -2.36
CA MET A 54 2.39 -11.03 -1.68
C MET A 54 1.02 -10.83 -2.31
N PRO A 55 0.33 -11.91 -2.69
CA PRO A 55 -1.08 -11.81 -3.02
C PRO A 55 -1.84 -11.34 -1.77
N MET A 56 -2.74 -10.37 -1.95
CA MET A 56 -3.48 -9.75 -0.85
C MET A 56 -4.32 -10.76 -0.05
N ASP A 57 -4.70 -11.89 -0.66
CA ASP A 57 -5.43 -12.97 0.01
C ASP A 57 -4.66 -13.57 1.19
N PHE A 58 -3.33 -13.49 1.15
CA PHE A 58 -2.49 -13.95 2.25
C PHE A 58 -2.26 -12.88 3.31
N ALA A 59 -2.54 -11.60 3.03
CA ALA A 59 -2.35 -10.49 3.96
C ALA A 59 -3.41 -10.51 5.06
N LEU A 60 -3.18 -11.34 6.08
CA LEU A 60 -4.07 -11.47 7.23
C LEU A 60 -4.21 -10.13 7.96
N ARG A 61 -5.41 -9.55 7.92
CA ARG A 61 -5.75 -8.39 8.74
C ARG A 61 -6.03 -8.88 10.17
N PRO A 62 -5.32 -8.36 11.19
CA PRO A 62 -5.62 -8.69 12.59
C PRO A 62 -7.06 -8.32 12.92
N ARG A 63 -7.74 -9.17 13.70
CA ARG A 63 -9.09 -8.87 14.18
C ARG A 63 -9.02 -7.75 15.22
N ASP A 64 -10.15 -7.08 15.45
CA ASP A 64 -10.17 -5.96 16.39
C ASP A 64 -9.99 -6.40 17.83
N GLU A 65 -10.37 -7.64 18.17
CA GLU A 65 -10.15 -8.25 19.47
C GLU A 65 -8.67 -8.50 19.75
N ASP A 66 -7.86 -8.70 18.70
CA ASP A 66 -6.41 -8.90 18.82
C ASP A 66 -5.67 -7.56 19.04
N ARG A 67 -6.37 -6.42 19.01
CA ARG A 67 -5.79 -5.07 19.20
C ARG A 67 -5.92 -4.63 20.66
N ILE A 68 -4.78 -4.42 21.30
CA ILE A 68 -4.74 -3.81 22.63
C ILE A 68 -5.13 -2.32 22.50
N LYS A 69 -6.23 -1.94 23.15
CA LYS A 69 -6.64 -0.53 23.29
C LYS A 69 -5.79 0.12 24.36
N VAL A 70 -4.78 0.89 23.94
CA VAL A 70 -3.95 1.68 24.86
C VAL A 70 -4.65 3.02 25.09
N VAL A 71 -5.08 3.27 26.33
CA VAL A 71 -5.48 4.62 26.76
C VAL A 71 -4.19 5.36 27.10
N VAL A 72 -3.84 6.35 26.29
CA VAL A 72 -2.66 7.17 26.54
C VAL A 72 -3.11 8.46 27.23
N ASP A 73 -2.75 8.63 28.50
CA ASP A 73 -3.05 9.84 29.29
C ASP A 73 -2.04 10.98 28.99
N ARG A 74 -1.74 11.18 27.71
CA ARG A 74 -0.85 12.26 27.25
C ARG A 74 -1.26 12.73 25.87
N LYS A 75 -0.97 14.00 25.57
CA LYS A 75 -1.14 14.54 24.22
C LYS A 75 -0.15 13.85 23.28
N LEU A 76 -0.66 13.23 22.22
CA LEU A 76 0.17 12.66 21.16
C LEU A 76 0.85 13.77 20.36
N PRO A 77 2.08 13.55 19.86
CA PRO A 77 2.74 14.53 19.02
C PRO A 77 2.02 14.67 17.68
N GLU A 78 2.10 15.85 17.08
CA GLU A 78 1.50 16.13 15.76
C GLU A 78 2.17 15.30 14.65
N SER A 79 3.47 15.03 14.78
CA SER A 79 4.21 14.11 13.91
C SER A 79 5.10 13.19 14.75
N PHE A 80 5.28 11.96 14.28
CA PHE A 80 6.16 10.98 14.89
C PHE A 80 7.03 10.36 13.81
N ASN A 81 8.34 10.52 13.95
CA ASN A 81 9.31 9.83 13.11
C ASN A 81 10.21 8.99 14.04
N PRO A 82 10.17 7.64 13.95
CA PRO A 82 10.98 6.77 14.79
C PRO A 82 12.50 6.95 14.58
N LEU A 83 12.91 7.64 13.52
CA LEU A 83 14.31 7.93 13.19
C LEU A 83 14.82 9.26 13.75
N LEU A 84 13.94 10.18 14.15
CA LEU A 84 14.29 11.58 14.49
C LEU A 84 14.12 11.91 15.98
N GLY A 85 13.96 10.92 16.85
CA GLY A 85 13.98 11.11 18.30
C GLY A 85 15.29 10.65 18.89
N ASP A 86 15.93 11.48 19.71
CA ASP A 86 17.16 11.11 20.43
C ASP A 86 16.91 10.00 21.49
N ASP A 87 15.65 9.79 21.92
CA ASP A 87 15.38 8.95 23.10
C ASP A 87 14.55 7.66 22.84
N TYR A 88 13.73 7.59 21.80
CA TYR A 88 12.74 6.50 21.71
C TYR A 88 13.33 5.17 21.22
N PHE A 89 14.17 5.19 20.18
CA PHE A 89 14.70 3.98 19.54
C PHE A 89 16.12 4.17 18.99
N ALA A 90 16.93 5.03 19.61
CA ALA A 90 18.27 5.36 19.10
C ALA A 90 19.17 4.12 18.91
N TYR A 91 19.09 3.14 19.81
CA TYR A 91 19.84 1.87 19.72
C TYR A 91 19.32 0.94 18.61
N CYS A 92 18.10 1.15 18.13
CA CYS A 92 17.48 0.40 17.04
C CYS A 92 17.61 1.11 15.69
N ARG A 93 18.32 2.23 15.62
CA ARG A 93 18.41 3.08 14.44
C ARG A 93 18.82 2.30 13.19
N ASP A 94 19.81 1.42 13.30
CA ASP A 94 20.31 0.67 12.14
C ASP A 94 19.30 -0.35 11.64
N ILE A 95 18.54 -0.97 12.55
CA ILE A 95 17.47 -1.91 12.21
C ILE A 95 16.33 -1.18 11.50
N ILE A 96 15.89 -0.04 12.06
CA ILE A 96 14.75 0.74 11.53
C ILE A 96 15.12 1.41 10.20
N LYS A 97 16.38 1.86 10.02
CA LYS A 97 16.84 2.44 8.76
C LYS A 97 17.07 1.41 7.65
N HIS A 98 17.24 0.14 8.00
CA HIS A 98 17.59 -0.88 7.04
C HIS A 98 16.38 -1.33 6.22
N ILE A 99 16.34 -0.90 4.96
CA ILE A 99 15.36 -1.39 3.98
C ILE A 99 15.81 -2.77 3.50
N ARG A 100 15.08 -3.82 3.90
CA ARG A 100 15.35 -5.20 3.50
C ARG A 100 14.87 -5.48 2.07
N ASP A 101 15.62 -6.31 1.35
CA ASP A 101 15.21 -6.82 0.04
C ASP A 101 14.58 -8.22 0.19
N GLN A 102 13.31 -8.35 -0.21
CA GLN A 102 12.59 -9.62 -0.23
C GLN A 102 13.02 -10.55 -1.38
N SER A 103 13.95 -10.11 -2.24
CA SER A 103 14.43 -10.86 -3.40
C SER A 103 13.27 -11.33 -4.30
N ARG A 104 13.42 -12.46 -5.00
CA ARG A 104 12.37 -13.09 -5.82
C ARG A 104 11.56 -14.14 -5.04
N CYS A 105 11.53 -14.06 -3.71
CA CYS A 105 10.87 -15.05 -2.87
C CYS A 105 9.37 -14.76 -2.74
N ALA A 106 8.53 -15.75 -3.04
CA ALA A 106 7.10 -15.70 -2.76
C ALA A 106 6.86 -15.93 -1.26
N CYS A 107 6.68 -14.84 -0.51
CA CYS A 107 5.92 -14.76 0.75
C CYS A 107 6.20 -15.80 1.84
N GLY A 108 7.33 -15.60 2.52
CA GLY A 108 7.54 -16.00 3.92
C GLY A 108 8.27 -14.92 4.74
N GLU A 109 9.12 -14.12 4.10
CA GLU A 109 10.05 -13.21 4.80
C GLU A 109 9.49 -11.80 5.07
N CYS A 110 8.46 -11.35 4.34
CA CYS A 110 7.81 -10.05 4.59
C CYS A 110 7.12 -9.97 5.97
N TYR A 111 6.67 -11.11 6.51
CA TYR A 111 6.07 -11.18 7.84
C TYR A 111 7.10 -11.05 8.98
N ASN A 112 8.34 -11.49 8.72
CA ASN A 112 9.37 -11.57 9.74
C ASN A 112 10.01 -10.22 10.08
N SER A 113 9.95 -9.23 9.18
CA SER A 113 10.57 -7.91 9.40
C SER A 113 9.95 -7.17 10.59
N ARG A 114 8.61 -7.06 10.63
CA ARG A 114 7.89 -6.41 11.74
C ARG A 114 8.06 -7.14 13.06
N LEU A 115 8.12 -8.48 13.04
CA LEU A 115 8.36 -9.29 14.24
C LEU A 115 9.78 -9.08 14.77
N PHE A 116 10.77 -9.03 13.88
CA PHE A 116 12.17 -8.77 14.22
C PHE A 116 12.34 -7.39 14.85
N ASP A 117 11.79 -6.33 14.26
CA ASP A 117 11.89 -4.98 14.79
C ASP A 117 11.27 -4.89 16.20
N LYS A 118 10.10 -5.52 16.40
CA LYS A 118 9.48 -5.60 17.72
C LYS A 118 10.36 -6.32 18.74
N LEU A 119 10.91 -7.48 18.40
CA LEU A 119 11.75 -8.24 19.33
C LEU A 119 13.04 -7.46 19.66
N SER A 120 13.73 -6.94 18.65
CA SER A 120 14.99 -6.22 18.85
C SER A 120 14.82 -4.90 19.61
N CYS A 121 13.72 -4.18 19.40
CA CYS A 121 13.44 -2.89 20.04
C CYS A 121 12.57 -2.98 21.30
N SER A 122 12.14 -4.17 21.71
CA SER A 122 11.44 -4.39 22.99
C SER A 122 12.29 -5.18 23.98
N SER A 123 13.17 -6.08 23.50
CA SER A 123 14.01 -6.94 24.34
C SER A 123 15.11 -6.19 25.11
N ASN A 124 15.38 -4.92 24.78
CA ASN A 124 16.40 -4.09 25.45
C ASN A 124 15.78 -3.07 26.43
N TYR A 125 14.48 -3.18 26.72
CA TYR A 125 13.76 -2.36 27.71
C TYR A 125 13.48 -3.13 29.02
N SER A 126 14.16 -4.27 29.25
CA SER A 126 14.14 -5.08 30.49
C SER A 126 15.43 -4.91 31.29
#